data_AF-A0A4U0EVE4-F1
#
_entry.id   AF-A0A4U0EVE4-F1
#
_cell.length_a   1.000
_cell.length_b   1.000
_cell.length_c   1.000
_cell.angle_alpha   90.00
_cell.angle_beta   90.00
_cell.angle_gamma   90.00
#
_symmetry.space_group_name_H-M   'P 1'
#
loop_
_entity.id
_entity.type
_entity.pdbx_description
1 polymer ?
#
loop_
_entity_poly.entity_id
_entity_poly.type
_entity_poly.pdbx_seq_one_letter_code
_entity_poly.pdbx_strand_id
1 'polypeptide(L)'
;MPCIQPLVFNPLLTRVNNQLCCMPRTRKTPVPKEVVKFGKRIKKLRLERKMSQMDVGAALNIDRENVRKYERGLQEPKLSTVIKFAKVFNVSFDELLNFENC
;
A
#
# COMPACT_ATOMS: atom_id res chain seq x y z
N MET A 1 -30.67 -23.71 -13.08
CA MET A 1 -29.59 -24.53 -13.68
C MET A 1 -28.34 -24.44 -12.81
N PRO A 2 -28.04 -25.46 -11.99
CA PRO A 2 -26.75 -25.64 -11.34
C PRO A 2 -25.88 -26.63 -12.16
N CYS A 3 -24.61 -26.30 -12.35
CA CYS A 3 -23.63 -27.26 -12.89
C CYS A 3 -23.33 -28.31 -11.82
N ILE A 4 -23.92 -29.50 -11.96
CA ILE A 4 -23.56 -30.69 -11.19
C ILE A 4 -22.32 -31.28 -11.87
N GLN A 5 -21.18 -31.29 -11.21
CA GLN A 5 -20.00 -32.02 -11.70
C GLN A 5 -20.11 -33.49 -11.28
N PRO A 6 -19.84 -34.47 -12.17
CA PRO A 6 -19.85 -35.87 -11.77
C PRO A 6 -18.59 -36.19 -10.95
N LEU A 7 -18.80 -36.91 -9.85
CA LEU A 7 -17.75 -37.45 -8.99
C LEU A 7 -17.11 -38.65 -9.68
N VAL A 8 -15.87 -38.53 -10.15
CA VAL A 8 -15.04 -39.69 -10.49
C VAL A 8 -14.22 -40.09 -9.26
N PHE A 9 -14.58 -41.24 -8.69
CA PHE A 9 -13.91 -41.85 -7.54
C PHE A 9 -12.68 -42.62 -8.04
N ASN A 10 -11.47 -42.12 -7.75
CA ASN A 10 -10.21 -42.78 -8.12
C ASN A 10 -9.64 -43.52 -6.89
N PRO A 11 -9.57 -44.86 -6.90
CA PRO A 11 -9.25 -45.65 -5.70
C PRO A 11 -7.75 -45.78 -5.39
N LEU A 12 -6.87 -45.03 -6.07
CA LEU A 12 -5.41 -45.05 -5.83
C LEU A 12 -4.81 -43.65 -5.53
N LEU A 13 -5.59 -42.74 -4.95
CA LEU A 13 -5.09 -41.45 -4.44
C LEU A 13 -5.46 -41.29 -2.97
N THR A 14 -4.85 -42.09 -2.10
CA THR A 14 -4.85 -41.84 -0.66
C THR A 14 -3.89 -40.69 -0.35
N ARG A 15 -4.41 -39.68 0.35
CA ARG A 15 -3.71 -38.55 1.00
C ARG A 15 -3.78 -37.21 0.25
N VAL A 16 -4.69 -36.39 0.76
CA VAL A 16 -4.75 -34.92 0.63
C VAL A 16 -3.36 -34.30 0.71
N ASN A 17 -2.98 -33.52 -0.30
CA ASN A 17 -2.28 -32.25 -0.09
C ASN A 17 -2.27 -31.43 -1.39
N ASN A 18 -3.45 -30.93 -1.75
CA ASN A 18 -3.50 -29.68 -2.48
C ASN A 18 -3.46 -28.52 -1.47
N GLN A 19 -2.28 -28.31 -0.86
CA GLN A 19 -1.95 -27.06 -0.18
C GLN A 19 -0.97 -26.27 -1.05
N LEU A 20 -1.44 -25.89 -2.24
CA LEU A 20 -0.86 -24.75 -2.95
C LEU A 20 -1.98 -23.76 -3.34
N CYS A 21 -2.87 -23.46 -2.39
CA CYS A 21 -3.76 -22.32 -2.50
C CYS A 21 -3.38 -21.31 -1.42
N CYS A 22 -2.80 -20.18 -1.86
CA CYS A 22 -2.70 -18.92 -1.14
C CYS A 22 -1.71 -18.85 0.05
N MET A 23 -0.41 -18.82 -0.23
CA MET A 23 0.52 -18.13 0.68
C MET A 23 0.43 -16.62 0.42
N PRO A 24 0.15 -15.77 1.44
CA PRO A 24 0.17 -14.32 1.25
C PRO A 24 1.60 -13.94 0.84
N ARG A 25 1.73 -13.26 -0.30
CA ARG A 25 3.02 -12.73 -0.75
C ARG A 25 3.46 -11.65 0.24
N THR A 26 4.34 -12.00 1.17
CA THR A 26 4.97 -11.04 2.07
C THR A 26 6.21 -10.45 1.41
N ARG A 27 6.52 -9.18 1.70
CA ARG A 27 7.82 -8.62 1.33
C ARG A 27 8.90 -9.27 2.18
N LYS A 28 9.92 -9.82 1.54
CA LYS A 28 11.09 -10.42 2.21
C LYS A 28 12.05 -9.36 2.76
N THR A 29 12.12 -8.19 2.10
CA THR A 29 13.06 -7.13 2.41
C THR A 29 12.45 -6.05 3.31
N PRO A 30 13.23 -5.51 4.25
CA PRO A 30 12.80 -4.40 5.09
C PRO A 30 12.69 -3.11 4.25
N VAL A 31 11.75 -2.25 4.61
CA VAL A 31 11.55 -0.97 3.92
C VAL A 31 12.68 -0.01 4.28
N PRO A 32 13.27 0.74 3.32
CA PRO A 32 14.28 1.76 3.59
C PRO A 32 13.80 2.82 4.60
N LYS A 33 14.75 3.37 5.36
CA LYS A 33 14.46 4.33 6.46
C LYS A 33 13.86 5.63 5.93
N GLU A 34 14.28 6.02 4.73
CA GLU A 34 13.87 7.23 4.00
C GLU A 34 12.36 7.19 3.70
N VAL A 35 11.84 6.03 3.28
CA VAL A 35 10.41 5.85 2.98
C VAL A 35 9.56 5.98 4.25
N VAL A 36 10.06 5.53 5.40
CA VAL A 36 9.38 5.72 6.69
C VAL A 36 9.35 7.19 7.09
N LYS A 37 10.47 7.92 6.94
CA LYS A 37 10.54 9.37 7.20
C LYS A 37 9.58 10.14 6.28
N PHE A 38 9.55 9.80 5.00
CA PHE A 38 8.61 10.36 4.03
C PHE A 38 7.15 10.12 4.39
N GLY A 39 6.80 8.90 4.79
CA GLY A 39 5.45 8.56 5.24
C GLY A 39 5.00 9.42 6.43
N LYS A 40 5.88 9.63 7.41
CA LYS A 40 5.62 10.51 8.57
C LYS A 40 5.40 11.97 8.13
N ARG A 41 6.21 12.48 7.18
CA ARG A 41 6.08 13.86 6.67
C ARG A 41 4.75 14.09 5.96
N ILE A 42 4.33 13.16 5.08
CA ILE A 42 3.01 13.22 4.44
C ILE A 42 1.89 13.23 5.47
N LYS A 43 1.99 12.38 6.50
CA LYS A 43 0.98 12.33 7.56
C LYS A 43 0.88 13.67 8.30
N LYS A 44 2.02 14.33 8.58
CA LYS A 44 2.07 15.66 9.20
C LYS A 44 1.35 16.70 8.32
N LEU A 45 1.73 16.80 7.03
CA LEU A 45 1.10 17.70 6.06
C LEU A 45 -0.41 17.48 5.92
N ARG A 46 -0.84 16.22 5.92
CA ARG A 46 -2.25 15.85 5.85
C ARG A 46 -3.03 16.39 7.07
N LEU A 47 -2.47 16.22 8.27
CA LEU A 47 -3.10 16.68 9.51
C LEU A 47 -3.12 18.21 9.60
N GLU A 48 -2.04 18.88 9.19
CA GLU A 48 -1.96 20.35 9.12
C GLU A 48 -3.06 20.93 8.19
N ARG A 49 -3.38 20.22 7.11
CA ARG A 49 -4.42 20.59 6.14
C ARG A 49 -5.81 20.04 6.47
N LYS A 50 -5.98 19.39 7.64
CA LYS A 50 -7.24 18.80 8.11
C LYS A 50 -7.88 17.82 7.11
N MET A 51 -7.08 17.13 6.31
CA MET A 51 -7.58 16.17 5.32
C MET A 51 -7.62 14.75 5.90
N SER A 52 -8.62 13.95 5.54
CA SER A 52 -8.64 12.52 5.83
C SER A 52 -7.76 11.74 4.85
N GLN A 53 -7.44 10.48 5.16
CA GLN A 53 -6.74 9.59 4.21
C GLN A 53 -7.57 9.34 2.94
N MET A 54 -8.90 9.39 3.05
CA MET A 54 -9.79 9.25 1.89
C MET A 54 -9.69 10.48 0.98
N ASP A 55 -9.67 11.68 1.56
CA ASP A 55 -9.61 12.93 0.80
C ASP A 55 -8.29 13.03 0.03
N VAL A 56 -7.17 12.68 0.67
CA VAL A 56 -5.87 12.63 0.01
C VAL A 56 -5.84 11.56 -1.08
N GLY A 57 -6.43 10.38 -0.84
CA GLY A 57 -6.55 9.33 -1.85
C GLY A 57 -7.33 9.80 -3.08
N ALA A 58 -8.48 10.44 -2.87
CA ALA A 58 -9.31 11.02 -3.92
C ALA A 58 -8.53 12.09 -4.70
N ALA A 59 -7.86 13.03 -4.02
CA ALA A 59 -7.08 14.08 -4.67
C ALA A 59 -5.92 13.54 -5.53
N LEU A 60 -5.33 12.41 -5.15
CA LEU A 60 -4.22 11.77 -5.86
C LEU A 60 -4.67 10.75 -6.92
N ASN A 61 -5.96 10.42 -6.94
CA ASN A 61 -6.55 9.29 -7.67
C ASN A 61 -5.88 7.95 -7.32
N ILE A 62 -5.80 7.65 -6.02
CA ILE A 62 -5.29 6.37 -5.49
C ILE A 62 -6.18 5.87 -4.35
N ASP A 63 -6.14 4.56 -4.10
CA ASP A 63 -6.88 3.99 -2.97
C ASP A 63 -6.40 4.55 -1.63
N ARG A 64 -7.36 4.75 -0.72
CA ARG A 64 -7.11 5.08 0.69
C ARG A 64 -6.09 4.13 1.34
N GLU A 65 -6.13 2.85 0.96
CA GLU A 65 -5.20 1.86 1.47
C GLU A 65 -3.75 2.14 1.08
N ASN A 66 -3.51 2.65 -0.14
CA ASN A 66 -2.18 3.03 -0.59
C ASN A 66 -1.67 4.24 0.21
N VAL A 67 -2.53 5.23 0.46
CA VAL A 67 -2.21 6.37 1.34
C VAL A 67 -1.80 5.88 2.73
N ARG A 68 -2.58 4.98 3.33
CA ARG A 68 -2.27 4.36 4.63
C ARG A 68 -0.93 3.61 4.60
N LYS A 69 -0.63 2.86 3.52
CA LYS A 69 0.64 2.12 3.37
C LYS A 69 1.82 3.08 3.24
N TYR A 70 1.69 4.17 2.50
CA TYR A 70 2.71 5.20 2.38
C TYR A 70 2.99 5.89 3.71
N GLU A 71 1.95 6.32 4.43
CA GLU A 71 2.10 6.98 5.74
C GLU A 71 2.80 6.10 6.78
N ARG A 72 2.59 4.78 6.70
CA ARG A 72 3.24 3.81 7.58
C ARG A 72 4.63 3.37 7.11
N GLY A 73 5.07 3.79 5.93
CA GLY A 73 6.29 3.28 5.31
C GLY A 73 6.24 1.78 5.04
N LEU A 74 5.07 1.22 4.70
CA LEU A 74 4.92 -0.18 4.29
C LEU A 74 5.13 -0.36 2.78
N GLN A 75 4.98 0.72 2.03
CA GLN A 75 5.12 0.75 0.59
C GLN A 75 5.85 2.01 0.18
N GLU A 76 6.69 1.87 -0.84
CA GLU A 76 7.38 3.00 -1.45
C GLU A 76 6.49 3.66 -2.51
N PRO A 77 6.29 4.99 -2.44
CA PRO A 77 5.59 5.72 -3.47
C PRO A 77 6.47 5.85 -4.72
N LYS A 78 5.86 5.72 -5.90
CA LYS A 78 6.56 6.02 -7.15
C LYS A 78 6.83 7.52 -7.24
N LEU A 79 7.84 7.92 -8.01
CA LEU A 79 8.15 9.33 -8.25
C LEU A 79 6.93 10.13 -8.73
N SER A 80 6.11 9.54 -9.61
CA SER A 80 4.86 10.15 -10.07
C SER A 80 3.88 10.46 -8.93
N THR A 81 3.80 9.58 -7.92
CA THR A 81 2.98 9.82 -6.72
C THR A 81 3.58 10.93 -5.85
N VAL A 82 4.91 10.98 -5.71
CA VAL A 82 5.60 12.05 -4.96
C VAL A 82 5.31 13.43 -5.57
N ILE A 83 5.38 13.55 -6.89
CA ILE A 83 5.02 14.78 -7.62
C ILE A 83 3.57 15.17 -7.35
N LYS A 84 2.65 14.20 -7.36
CA LYS A 84 1.24 14.47 -7.03
C LYS A 84 1.05 14.95 -5.59
N PHE A 85 1.78 14.38 -4.62
CA PHE A 85 1.75 14.85 -3.23
C PHE A 85 2.19 16.32 -3.11
N ALA A 86 3.29 16.69 -3.77
CA ALA A 86 3.76 18.08 -3.79
C ALA A 86 2.67 19.04 -4.32
N LYS A 87 1.97 18.65 -5.39
CA LYS A 87 0.87 19.42 -5.97
C LYS A 87 -0.37 19.49 -5.06
N VAL A 88 -0.82 18.37 -4.51
CA VAL A 88 -2.01 18.34 -3.63
C VAL A 88 -1.78 19.16 -2.36
N PHE A 89 -0.56 19.11 -1.83
CA PHE A 89 -0.18 19.91 -0.67
C PHE A 89 0.35 21.29 -1.04
N ASN A 90 0.44 21.70 -2.31
CA ASN A 90 1.01 23.00 -2.71
C ASN A 90 2.32 23.35 -1.97
N VAL A 91 3.26 22.39 -1.91
CA VAL A 91 4.58 22.55 -1.26
C VAL A 91 5.69 22.30 -2.28
N SER A 92 6.88 22.86 -2.04
CA SER A 92 8.07 22.54 -2.85
C SER A 92 8.56 21.11 -2.57
N PHE A 93 9.36 20.54 -3.47
CA PHE A 93 9.98 19.23 -3.23
C PHE A 93 10.89 19.24 -2.01
N ASP A 94 11.62 20.33 -1.78
CA ASP A 94 12.49 20.49 -0.63
C ASP A 94 11.69 20.45 0.67
N GLU A 95 10.55 21.14 0.73
CA GLU A 95 9.67 21.12 1.90
C GLU A 95 8.99 19.74 2.11
N LEU A 96 8.65 19.06 1.02
CA LEU A 96 8.06 17.72 1.06
C LEU A 96 9.06 16.66 1.54
N LEU A 97 10.33 16.81 1.16
CA LEU A 97 11.44 15.91 1.50
C LEU A 97 12.22 16.36 2.74
N ASN A 98 11.81 17.45 3.38
CA ASN A 98 12.43 17.90 4.62
C ASN A 98 12.05 16.96 5.76
N PHE A 99 12.93 16.00 6.03
CA PHE A 99 12.83 15.10 7.17
C PHE A 99 13.53 15.76 8.34
N GLU A 100 12.79 16.58 9.11
CA GLU A 100 13.31 17.06 10.40
C GLU A 100 13.76 15.83 11.22
N ASN A 101 15.04 15.82 11.57
CA ASN A 101 15.61 14.82 12.47
C ASN A 101 15.02 15.09 13.85
N CYS A 102 14.02 14.31 14.23
CA CYS A 102 13.55 14.21 15.61
C CYS A 102 14.14 12.92 16.19
#